data_AF-A0A7J5TSZ6-F1
#
_entry.id   AF-A0A7J5TSZ6-F1
#
_cell.length_a   1.000
_cell.length_b   1.000
_cell.length_c   1.000
_cell.angle_alpha   90.00
_cell.angle_beta   90.00
_cell.angle_gamma   90.00
#
_symmetry.space_group_name_H-M   'P 1'
#
loop_
_entity.id
_entity.type
_entity.pdbx_description
1 polymer ?
#
loop_
_entity_poly.entity_id
_entity_poly.type
_entity_poly.pdbx_seq_one_letter_code
_entity_poly.pdbx_strand_id
1 'polypeptide(L)'
;MKRSITTALLALTVGWYGCSDGAQQRAQEAPTDPAETVAQEEVHGSEVKAISLTNPLDKAMVSSGKSIYDVKCGSCHKLDETKLVGPGWKDVTKRRKPEWIMNMILNVDMMLEKDPEAQKMLEQCLVRMPNQNLSESDARAVLEFMRSNDGEK
;
A
#
# COMPACT_ATOMS: atom_id res chain seq x y z
N MET A 1 -70.49 34.88 2.63
CA MET A 1 -70.03 33.97 1.55
C MET A 1 -68.70 33.36 1.99
N LYS A 2 -68.67 32.02 2.14
CA LYS A 2 -67.51 31.09 2.12
C LYS A 2 -66.29 31.40 3.03
N ARG A 3 -65.71 30.51 3.84
CA ARG A 3 -65.89 29.08 4.20
C ARG A 3 -64.81 28.76 5.27
N SER A 4 -65.17 27.90 6.24
CA SER A 4 -64.38 26.83 6.94
C SER A 4 -62.91 27.10 7.33
N ILE A 5 -62.53 27.12 8.62
CA ILE A 5 -62.28 25.99 9.56
C ILE A 5 -61.35 24.90 9.00
N THR A 6 -60.32 24.57 9.81
CA THR A 6 -59.72 23.26 10.15
C THR A 6 -58.20 23.06 9.92
N THR A 7 -57.57 22.65 11.03
CA THR A 7 -56.44 21.70 11.17
C THR A 7 -55.01 22.24 11.24
N ALA A 8 -54.54 22.36 12.48
CA ALA A 8 -53.13 22.29 12.84
C ALA A 8 -52.56 20.90 12.49
N LEU A 9 -51.43 20.86 11.78
CA LEU A 9 -50.54 19.70 11.73
C LEU A 9 -49.12 20.18 12.01
N LEU A 10 -48.64 19.83 13.21
CA LEU A 10 -47.24 19.82 13.58
C LEU A 10 -46.54 18.78 12.71
N ALA A 11 -45.67 19.20 11.80
CA ALA A 11 -44.72 18.31 11.14
C ALA A 11 -43.36 18.42 11.84
N LEU A 12 -43.13 17.53 12.80
CA LEU A 12 -41.77 17.17 13.24
C LEU A 12 -41.07 16.55 12.02
N THR A 13 -40.11 17.26 11.45
CA THR A 13 -39.11 16.64 10.56
C THR A 13 -37.80 16.58 11.33
N VAL A 14 -37.51 15.36 11.78
CA VAL A 14 -36.27 14.95 12.44
C VAL A 14 -35.12 15.23 11.47
N GLY A 15 -34.18 16.06 11.90
CA GLY A 15 -32.94 16.30 11.20
C GLY A 15 -32.13 15.02 11.11
N TRP A 16 -32.00 14.49 9.89
CA TRP A 16 -31.05 13.45 9.55
C TRP A 16 -30.14 13.99 8.44
N TYR A 17 -29.28 14.93 8.80
CA TYR A 17 -28.10 15.28 8.00
C TYR A 17 -26.88 14.79 8.77
N GLY A 18 -26.67 13.48 8.70
CA GLY A 18 -25.49 12.82 9.20
C GLY A 18 -24.98 11.87 8.13
N CYS A 19 -23.80 12.20 7.59
CA CYS A 19 -22.92 11.32 6.81
C CYS A 19 -23.29 11.02 5.35
N SER A 20 -22.93 11.91 4.44
CA SER A 20 -22.48 11.49 3.10
C SER A 20 -21.41 12.38 2.46
N ASP A 21 -20.86 13.37 3.17
CA ASP A 21 -19.96 14.36 2.56
C ASP A 21 -18.52 13.82 2.37
N GLY A 22 -18.03 13.03 3.33
CA GLY A 22 -16.65 12.52 3.30
C GLY A 22 -16.38 11.45 2.23
N ALA A 23 -17.39 10.68 1.84
CA ALA A 23 -17.24 9.68 0.78
C ALA A 23 -17.19 10.33 -0.61
N GLN A 24 -17.89 11.44 -0.79
CA GLN A 24 -17.97 12.15 -2.06
C GLN A 24 -16.74 13.03 -2.29
N GLN A 25 -16.18 13.65 -1.25
CA GLN A 25 -14.90 14.35 -1.32
C GLN A 25 -13.73 13.43 -1.71
N ARG A 26 -13.61 12.25 -1.09
CA ARG A 26 -12.50 11.31 -1.42
C ARG A 26 -12.59 10.75 -2.84
N ALA A 27 -13.79 10.68 -3.42
CA ALA A 27 -13.98 10.27 -4.81
C ALA A 27 -13.66 11.38 -5.83
N GLN A 28 -13.74 12.65 -5.43
CA GLN A 28 -13.38 13.81 -6.26
C GLN A 28 -11.89 14.18 -6.18
N GLU A 29 -11.19 13.79 -5.11
CA GLU A 29 -9.76 14.05 -4.91
C GLU A 29 -8.84 12.92 -5.41
N ALA A 30 -9.38 11.83 -5.96
CA ALA A 30 -8.55 10.82 -6.61
C ALA A 30 -7.91 11.43 -7.87
N PRO A 31 -6.56 11.45 -8.00
CA PRO A 31 -5.92 12.00 -9.18
C PRO A 31 -6.36 11.21 -10.41
N THR A 32 -6.87 11.91 -11.41
CA THR A 32 -7.33 11.32 -12.68
C THR A 32 -6.25 11.31 -13.75
N ASP A 33 -5.10 11.91 -13.46
CA ASP A 33 -3.92 11.92 -14.33
C ASP A 33 -2.85 10.92 -13.82
N PRO A 34 -2.49 9.90 -14.62
CA PRO A 34 -1.37 9.01 -14.32
C PRO A 34 -0.04 9.73 -14.08
N ALA A 35 0.14 10.95 -14.61
CA ALA A 35 1.33 11.77 -14.41
C ALA A 35 1.40 12.38 -13.00
N GLU A 36 0.27 12.66 -12.35
CA GLU A 36 0.24 13.20 -10.98
C GLU A 36 0.64 12.16 -9.93
N THR A 37 0.46 10.86 -10.22
CA THR A 37 0.93 9.76 -9.35
C THR A 37 2.46 9.64 -9.33
N VAL A 38 3.15 10.28 -10.28
CA VAL A 38 4.60 10.30 -10.44
C VAL A 38 5.25 11.50 -9.72
N ALA A 39 4.46 12.50 -9.33
CA ALA A 39 4.95 13.80 -8.89
C ALA A 39 4.77 14.10 -7.39
N GLN A 40 4.26 13.15 -6.59
CA GLN A 40 4.21 13.33 -5.14
C GLN A 40 5.61 13.19 -4.55
N GLU A 41 6.07 14.25 -3.90
CA GLU A 41 7.33 14.27 -3.15
C GLU A 41 7.18 13.37 -1.92
N GLU A 42 7.66 12.14 -2.01
CA GLU A 42 7.59 11.17 -0.91
C GLU A 42 8.76 11.36 0.07
N VAL A 43 8.47 11.33 1.37
CA VAL A 43 9.54 11.35 2.39
C VAL A 43 10.27 10.01 2.33
N HIS A 44 11.44 9.97 1.72
CA HIS A 44 12.29 8.77 1.69
C HIS A 44 12.93 8.53 3.06
N GLY A 45 13.07 7.25 3.41
CA GLY A 45 13.98 6.85 4.46
C GLY A 45 15.44 7.04 4.04
N SER A 46 16.37 6.83 4.96
CA SER A 46 17.77 6.65 4.58
C SER A 46 17.95 5.37 3.76
N GLU A 47 18.88 5.38 2.81
CA GLU A 47 19.26 4.19 2.04
C GLU A 47 19.71 3.06 3.00
N VAL A 48 19.12 1.89 2.83
CA VAL A 48 19.46 0.69 3.60
C VAL A 48 20.67 0.02 2.95
N LYS A 49 21.82 0.03 3.64
CA LYS A 49 23.09 -0.53 3.12
C LYS A 49 23.45 -1.91 3.67
N ALA A 50 22.90 -2.28 4.81
CA ALA A 50 23.14 -3.56 5.45
C ALA A 50 21.96 -3.90 6.35
N ILE A 51 21.58 -5.18 6.39
CA ILE A 51 20.52 -5.65 7.29
C ILE A 51 20.95 -6.95 7.98
N SER A 52 20.50 -7.11 9.23
CA SER A 52 20.64 -8.39 9.94
C SER A 52 19.44 -9.30 9.66
N LEU A 53 19.72 -10.50 9.19
CA LEU A 53 18.74 -11.56 8.99
C LEU A 53 18.72 -12.51 10.19
N THR A 54 17.51 -12.87 10.59
CA THR A 54 17.22 -13.86 11.62
C THR A 54 17.28 -15.27 11.03
N ASN A 55 17.88 -16.20 11.77
CA ASN A 55 17.87 -17.62 11.46
C ASN A 55 17.93 -18.40 12.80
N PRO A 56 16.90 -19.17 13.18
CA PRO A 56 15.66 -19.43 12.44
C PRO A 56 14.79 -18.16 12.29
N LEU A 57 13.76 -18.24 11.44
CA LEU A 57 12.83 -17.11 11.26
C LEU A 57 12.14 -16.73 12.57
N ASP A 58 11.95 -15.42 12.76
CA ASP A 58 11.15 -14.90 13.87
C ASP A 58 9.66 -15.00 13.52
N LYS A 59 8.96 -15.94 14.17
CA LYS A 59 7.53 -16.19 13.92
C LYS A 59 6.62 -14.99 14.19
N ALA A 60 6.96 -14.16 15.19
CA ALA A 60 6.18 -12.97 15.49
C ALA A 60 6.35 -11.94 14.37
N MET A 61 7.58 -11.80 13.87
CA MET A 61 7.90 -10.93 12.76
C MET A 61 7.25 -11.40 11.44
N VAL A 62 7.24 -12.71 11.17
CA VAL A 62 6.50 -13.31 10.03
C VAL A 62 5.01 -12.98 10.12
N SER A 63 4.39 -13.15 11.30
CA SER A 63 2.96 -12.85 11.49
C SER A 63 2.64 -11.36 11.31
N SER A 64 3.52 -10.48 11.81
CA SER A 64 3.41 -9.03 11.63
C SER A 64 3.54 -8.64 10.15
N GLY A 65 4.57 -9.15 9.48
CA GLY A 65 4.80 -8.93 8.05
C GLY A 65 3.65 -9.42 7.18
N LYS A 66 3.05 -10.56 7.50
CA LYS A 66 1.85 -11.05 6.81
C LYS A 66 0.67 -10.08 6.98
N SER A 67 0.44 -9.60 8.19
CA SER A 67 -0.65 -8.65 8.46
C SER A 67 -0.46 -7.35 7.66
N ILE A 68 0.78 -6.86 7.57
CA ILE A 68 1.12 -5.71 6.72
C ILE A 68 0.88 -6.03 5.25
N TYR A 69 1.31 -7.20 4.76
CA TYR A 69 1.06 -7.63 3.39
C TYR A 69 -0.44 -7.63 3.06
N ASP A 70 -1.27 -8.21 3.93
CA ASP A 70 -2.71 -8.32 3.70
C ASP A 70 -3.38 -6.94 3.53
N VAL A 71 -2.88 -5.92 4.25
CA VAL A 71 -3.47 -4.56 4.24
C VAL A 71 -2.86 -3.64 3.19
N LYS A 72 -1.53 -3.71 2.96
CA LYS A 72 -0.78 -2.72 2.17
C LYS A 72 -0.21 -3.25 0.86
N CYS A 73 -0.10 -4.58 0.67
CA CYS A 73 0.62 -5.15 -0.46
C CYS A 73 -0.23 -6.11 -1.32
N GLY A 74 -1.15 -6.85 -0.71
CA GLY A 74 -1.90 -7.94 -1.35
C GLY A 74 -2.91 -7.50 -2.42
N SER A 75 -3.26 -6.21 -2.45
CA SER A 75 -4.04 -5.60 -3.53
C SER A 75 -3.25 -5.54 -4.85
N CYS A 76 -1.92 -5.46 -4.79
CA CYS A 76 -1.06 -5.28 -5.95
C CYS A 76 -0.17 -6.50 -6.25
N HIS A 77 0.27 -7.21 -5.20
CA HIS A 77 1.20 -8.34 -5.32
C HIS A 77 0.53 -9.65 -4.91
N LYS A 78 0.87 -10.73 -5.62
CA LYS A 78 0.51 -12.10 -5.23
C LYS A 78 1.70 -12.80 -4.58
N LEU A 79 1.40 -13.80 -3.75
CA LEU A 79 2.41 -14.61 -3.07
C LEU A 79 3.10 -15.63 -3.99
N ASP A 80 2.48 -15.91 -5.14
CA ASP A 80 3.02 -16.78 -6.18
C ASP A 80 3.77 -15.97 -7.26
N GLU A 81 3.91 -16.52 -8.47
CA GLU A 81 4.55 -15.86 -9.62
C GLU A 81 3.62 -14.92 -10.40
N THR A 82 2.33 -14.85 -10.02
CA THR A 82 1.32 -14.09 -10.75
C THR A 82 1.60 -12.59 -10.65
N LYS A 83 1.76 -11.94 -11.80
CA LYS A 83 1.72 -10.48 -11.91
C LYS A 83 0.26 -10.01 -11.88
N LEU A 84 -0.11 -9.19 -10.89
CA LEU A 84 -1.43 -8.55 -10.84
C LEU A 84 -1.32 -7.08 -11.25
N VAL A 85 -0.84 -6.24 -10.32
CA VAL A 85 -0.39 -4.87 -10.61
C VAL A 85 1.14 -4.84 -10.51
N GLY A 86 1.65 -5.27 -9.36
CA GLY A 86 3.06 -5.56 -9.14
C GLY A 86 3.43 -7.00 -9.50
N PRO A 87 4.72 -7.33 -9.53
CA PRO A 87 5.20 -8.71 -9.73
C PRO A 87 4.82 -9.61 -8.55
N GLY A 88 4.72 -10.92 -8.82
CA GLY A 88 4.57 -11.92 -7.78
C GLY A 88 5.80 -12.04 -6.86
N TRP A 89 5.57 -12.41 -5.61
CA TRP A 89 6.60 -12.49 -4.57
C TRP A 89 7.32 -13.82 -4.50
N LYS A 90 6.82 -14.88 -5.15
CA LYS A 90 7.50 -16.19 -5.15
C LYS A 90 8.97 -16.05 -5.50
N ASP A 91 9.82 -16.58 -4.64
CA ASP A 91 11.28 -16.62 -4.74
C ASP A 91 11.96 -15.22 -4.83
N VAL A 92 11.29 -14.15 -4.43
CA VAL A 92 11.87 -12.79 -4.50
C VAL A 92 13.13 -12.67 -3.64
N THR A 93 13.16 -13.31 -2.47
CA THR A 93 14.31 -13.31 -1.55
C THR A 93 15.47 -14.16 -2.04
N LYS A 94 15.23 -15.04 -3.02
CA LYS A 94 16.27 -15.80 -3.72
C LYS A 94 16.85 -15.03 -4.91
N ARG A 95 16.08 -14.10 -5.49
CA ARG A 95 16.48 -13.30 -6.67
C ARG A 95 17.09 -11.96 -6.30
N ARG A 96 16.71 -11.38 -5.16
CA ARG A 96 17.10 -10.03 -4.76
C ARG A 96 17.76 -10.06 -3.40
N LYS A 97 18.75 -9.17 -3.21
CA LYS A 97 19.39 -8.99 -1.92
C LYS A 97 18.40 -8.38 -0.91
N PRO A 98 18.53 -8.68 0.39
CA PRO A 98 17.66 -8.13 1.43
C PRO A 98 17.62 -6.59 1.43
N GLU A 99 18.78 -5.94 1.24
CA GLU A 99 18.90 -4.48 1.18
C GLU A 99 18.13 -3.91 -0.01
N TRP A 100 18.14 -4.60 -1.15
CA TRP A 100 17.40 -4.18 -2.35
C TRP A 100 15.89 -4.23 -2.10
N ILE A 101 15.40 -5.29 -1.46
CA ILE A 101 13.98 -5.43 -1.10
C ILE A 101 13.57 -4.34 -0.10
N MET A 102 14.39 -4.11 0.92
CA MET A 102 14.13 -3.06 1.92
C MET A 102 14.08 -1.68 1.29
N ASN A 103 15.02 -1.35 0.39
CA ASN A 103 14.99 -0.07 -0.32
C ASN A 103 13.82 0.03 -1.31
N MET A 104 13.40 -1.05 -1.96
CA MET A 104 12.17 -1.02 -2.74
C MET A 104 10.95 -0.73 -1.88
N ILE A 105 10.90 -1.20 -0.63
CA ILE A 105 9.76 -0.94 0.26
C ILE A 105 9.79 0.51 0.81
N LEU A 106 10.97 1.00 1.20
CA LEU A 106 11.14 2.24 1.95
C LEU A 106 11.48 3.47 1.08
N ASN A 107 12.12 3.24 -0.06
CA ASN A 107 12.85 4.25 -0.84
C ASN A 107 12.56 4.11 -2.34
N VAL A 108 11.28 3.97 -2.73
CA VAL A 108 10.89 3.62 -4.11
C VAL A 108 11.47 4.59 -5.15
N ASP A 109 11.37 5.90 -4.93
CA ASP A 109 11.85 6.87 -5.93
C ASP A 109 13.36 6.83 -6.10
N MET A 110 14.10 6.68 -5.00
CA MET A 110 15.55 6.48 -5.06
C MET A 110 15.89 5.23 -5.88
N MET A 111 15.14 4.14 -5.70
CA MET A 111 15.31 2.92 -6.50
C MET A 111 14.96 3.15 -7.97
N LEU A 112 13.86 3.84 -8.28
CA LEU A 112 13.47 4.14 -9.67
C LEU A 112 14.42 5.13 -10.36
N GLU A 113 15.08 6.01 -9.61
CA GLU A 113 16.09 6.94 -10.12
C GLU A 113 17.41 6.22 -10.44
N LYS A 114 17.84 5.29 -9.57
CA LYS A 114 19.23 4.81 -9.55
C LYS A 114 19.42 3.33 -9.91
N ASP A 115 18.42 2.48 -9.71
CA ASP A 115 18.54 1.04 -9.86
C ASP A 115 17.97 0.55 -11.22
N PRO A 116 18.81 0.05 -12.14
CA PRO A 116 18.34 -0.38 -13.47
C PRO A 116 17.33 -1.52 -13.43
N GLU A 117 17.37 -2.35 -12.38
CA GLU A 117 16.44 -3.48 -12.24
C GLU A 117 15.06 -3.02 -11.76
N ALA A 118 15.00 -2.01 -10.89
CA ALA A 118 13.75 -1.34 -10.53
C ALA A 118 13.14 -0.60 -11.72
N GLN A 119 13.95 0.08 -12.53
CA GLN A 119 13.51 0.75 -13.77
C GLN A 119 12.91 -0.25 -14.78
N LYS A 120 13.62 -1.35 -15.03
CA LYS A 120 13.11 -2.43 -15.88
C LYS A 120 11.79 -3.02 -15.35
N MET A 121 11.63 -3.09 -14.04
CA MET A 121 10.40 -3.57 -13.42
C MET A 121 9.24 -2.60 -13.64
N LEU A 122 9.50 -1.29 -13.56
CA LEU A 122 8.51 -0.26 -13.89
C LEU A 122 8.04 -0.39 -15.35
N GLU A 123 8.94 -0.64 -16.29
CA GLU A 123 8.56 -0.90 -17.70
C GLU A 123 7.66 -2.13 -17.86
N GLN A 124 7.83 -3.16 -17.00
CA GLN A 124 7.04 -4.39 -17.05
C GLN A 124 5.67 -4.27 -16.35
N CYS A 125 5.60 -3.45 -15.31
CA CYS A 125 4.40 -3.24 -14.49
C CYS A 125 3.56 -2.05 -14.96
N LEU A 126 4.16 -1.09 -15.67
CA LEU A 126 3.56 0.15 -16.18
C LEU A 126 2.94 1.05 -15.09
N VAL A 127 3.15 0.71 -13.82
CA VAL A 127 2.60 1.42 -12.67
C VAL A 127 3.72 1.55 -11.64
N ARG A 128 3.99 2.78 -11.22
CA ARG A 128 4.91 3.10 -10.12
C ARG A 128 4.32 2.55 -8.82
N MET A 129 5.12 1.81 -8.04
CA MET A 129 4.72 1.43 -6.68
C MET A 129 4.77 2.67 -5.78
N PRO A 130 3.68 3.08 -5.12
CA PRO A 130 3.74 4.20 -4.19
C PRO A 130 4.45 3.80 -2.90
N ASN A 131 5.09 4.73 -2.20
CA ASN A 131 5.63 4.47 -0.88
C ASN A 131 4.48 4.18 0.10
N GLN A 132 4.59 3.03 0.77
CA GLN A 132 3.59 2.53 1.71
C GLN A 132 3.68 3.17 3.10
N ASN A 133 4.57 4.14 3.26
CA ASN A 133 4.88 4.86 4.50
C ASN A 133 5.09 3.88 5.65
N LEU A 134 5.93 2.87 5.42
CA LEU A 134 6.29 1.87 6.42
C LEU A 134 7.49 2.37 7.24
N SER A 135 7.49 2.04 8.53
CA SER A 135 8.70 2.14 9.33
C SER A 135 9.72 1.09 8.89
N GLU A 136 11.00 1.29 9.19
CA GLU A 136 12.04 0.29 8.90
C GLU A 136 11.74 -1.05 9.58
N SER A 137 11.21 -1.04 10.81
CA SER A 137 10.80 -2.25 11.52
C SER A 137 9.65 -2.98 10.85
N ASP A 138 8.67 -2.26 10.31
CA ASP A 138 7.56 -2.87 9.58
C ASP A 138 8.03 -3.45 8.24
N ALA A 139 8.89 -2.73 7.51
CA ALA A 139 9.50 -3.23 6.29
C ALA A 139 10.35 -4.48 6.56
N ARG A 140 11.09 -4.51 7.67
CA ARG A 140 11.86 -5.69 8.11
C ARG A 140 10.93 -6.86 8.42
N ALA A 141 9.75 -6.62 8.98
CA ALA A 141 8.75 -7.64 9.20
C ALA A 141 8.17 -8.19 7.89
N VAL A 142 7.87 -7.31 6.92
CA VAL A 142 7.44 -7.71 5.57
C VAL A 142 8.50 -8.58 4.89
N LEU A 143 9.77 -8.20 4.96
CA LEU A 143 10.85 -9.01 4.43
C LEU A 143 10.95 -10.39 5.11
N GLU A 144 10.77 -10.47 6.44
CA GLU A 144 10.75 -11.76 7.13
C GLU A 144 9.61 -12.65 6.62
N PHE A 145 8.44 -12.07 6.37
CA PHE A 145 7.33 -12.77 5.77
C PHE A 145 7.63 -13.22 4.33
N MET A 146 8.30 -12.40 3.50
CA MET A 146 8.74 -12.81 2.16
C MET A 146 9.71 -14.00 2.22
N ARG A 147 10.64 -14.02 3.20
CA ARG A 147 11.56 -15.15 3.42
C ARG A 147 10.79 -16.43 3.79
N SER A 148 9.79 -16.31 4.66
CA SER A 148 8.89 -17.40 5.00
C SER A 148 8.10 -17.91 3.77
N ASN A 149 7.58 -16.99 2.95
CA ASN A 149 6.88 -17.32 1.69
C ASN A 149 7.77 -18.12 0.73
N ASP A 150 9.07 -17.80 0.70
CA ASP A 150 10.04 -18.44 -0.18
C ASP A 150 10.65 -19.73 0.41
N GLY A 151 10.17 -20.15 1.58
CA GLY A 151 10.46 -21.45 2.18
C GLY A 151 11.58 -21.48 3.22
N GLU A 152 12.07 -20.31 3.67
CA GLU A 152 12.93 -20.26 4.86
C GLU A 152 12.15 -20.65 6.13
N LYS A 153 12.86 -21.15 7.15
CA LYS A 153 12.26 -21.74 8.37
C LYS A 153 12.63 -21.01 9.64
#